data_AF-A9B560-F1
#
_entry.id   AF-A9B560-F1
#
_cell.length_a   1.000
_cell.length_b   1.000
_cell.length_c   1.000
_cell.angle_alpha   90.00
_cell.angle_beta   90.00
_cell.angle_gamma   90.00
#
_symmetry.space_group_name_H-M   'P 1'
#
loop_
_entity.id
_entity.type
_entity.pdbx_description
1 polymer ?
#
loop_
_entity_poly.entity_id
_entity_poly.type
_entity_poly.pdbx_seq_one_letter_code
_entity_poly.pdbx_strand_id
1 'polypeptide(L)'
;MQVNQDGSVSYADATLIFDDMANEADIPFNFKDDGCYARSYLMGNRIVERYGINPDDMFKVTILDRSPSDSNPTLTVPTDKMYPGFSSEDGTVNWTWHIAPAIKVQTPNGVEIMVIDPSLSTHPLSVDQWEALMNDPQSNVEIKDHSWYTPWDQVTPENKPFFDDHAQKTMEEYMRYCQEAGYCQ
;
A
#
# COMPACT_ATOMS: atom_id res chain seq x y z
N MET A 1 8.61 -8.30 18.90
CA MET A 1 9.34 -7.68 17.79
C MET A 1 10.45 -6.81 18.36
N GLN A 2 11.60 -6.77 17.69
CA GLN A 2 12.74 -5.91 18.06
C GLN A 2 13.09 -5.00 16.88
N VAL A 3 12.98 -3.68 17.07
CA VAL A 3 13.49 -2.67 16.12
C VAL A 3 14.97 -2.42 16.42
N ASN A 4 15.80 -2.49 15.40
CA ASN A 4 17.24 -2.23 15.50
C ASN A 4 17.52 -0.72 15.53
N GLN A 5 18.75 -0.34 15.90
CA GLN A 5 19.14 1.09 16.01
C GLN A 5 19.04 1.85 14.67
N ASP A 6 19.12 1.14 13.54
CA ASP A 6 18.97 1.70 12.20
C ASP A 6 17.52 1.71 11.70
N GLY A 7 16.56 1.37 12.57
CA GLY A 7 15.13 1.29 12.25
C GLY A 7 14.73 0.00 11.53
N SER A 8 15.67 -0.92 11.26
CA SER A 8 15.36 -2.19 10.61
C SER A 8 14.75 -3.21 11.57
N VAL A 9 13.94 -4.12 11.03
CA VAL A 9 13.43 -5.30 11.72
C VAL A 9 13.95 -6.59 11.08
N SER A 10 13.84 -7.72 11.76
CA SER A 10 14.14 -9.01 11.12
C SER A 10 13.10 -9.35 10.05
N TYR A 11 13.43 -10.22 9.07
CA TYR A 11 12.44 -10.71 8.11
C TYR A 11 11.24 -11.41 8.77
N ALA A 12 11.48 -12.12 9.88
CA ALA A 12 10.42 -12.76 10.65
C ALA A 12 9.47 -11.72 11.29
N ASP A 13 10.03 -10.63 11.83
CA ASP A 13 9.22 -9.52 12.35
C ASP A 13 8.48 -8.78 11.22
N ALA A 14 9.09 -8.60 10.06
CA ALA A 14 8.43 -8.02 8.89
C ALA A 14 7.23 -8.88 8.43
N THR A 15 7.36 -10.20 8.49
CA THR A 15 6.27 -11.15 8.20
C THR A 15 5.14 -11.01 9.23
N LEU A 16 5.45 -10.89 10.52
CA LEU A 16 4.44 -10.66 11.56
C LEU A 16 3.70 -9.34 11.35
N ILE A 17 4.42 -8.27 11.01
CA ILE A 17 3.83 -6.97 10.70
C ILE A 17 2.91 -7.08 9.48
N PHE A 18 3.36 -7.77 8.43
CA PHE A 18 2.55 -8.00 7.23
C PHE A 18 1.26 -8.76 7.57
N ASP A 19 1.36 -9.85 8.31
CA ASP A 19 0.21 -10.68 8.69
C ASP A 19 -0.78 -9.87 9.54
N ASP A 20 -0.31 -9.07 10.49
CA ASP A 20 -1.17 -8.17 11.28
C ASP A 20 -1.91 -7.17 10.37
N MET A 21 -1.20 -6.52 9.45
CA MET A 21 -1.82 -5.57 8.51
C MET A 21 -2.79 -6.25 7.55
N ALA A 22 -2.49 -7.46 7.08
CA ALA A 22 -3.38 -8.24 6.22
C ALA A 22 -4.67 -8.68 6.92
N ASN A 23 -4.67 -8.72 8.26
CA ASN A 23 -5.83 -9.07 9.09
C ASN A 23 -6.63 -7.86 9.60
N GLU A 24 -6.34 -6.65 9.12
CA GLU A 24 -7.14 -5.47 9.43
C GLU A 24 -8.54 -5.56 8.84
N ALA A 25 -9.52 -5.86 9.70
CA ALA A 25 -10.90 -6.09 9.29
C ALA A 25 -11.60 -4.86 8.68
N ASP A 26 -11.06 -3.66 8.87
CA ASP A 26 -11.59 -2.41 8.31
C ASP A 26 -10.88 -1.98 7.02
N ILE A 27 -9.92 -2.75 6.51
CA ILE A 27 -9.21 -2.45 5.26
C ILE A 27 -9.62 -3.46 4.15
N PRO A 28 -10.31 -3.02 3.08
CA PRO A 28 -10.78 -3.91 2.03
C PRO A 28 -9.67 -4.21 1.01
N PHE A 29 -8.73 -5.09 1.33
CA PHE A 29 -7.63 -5.45 0.41
C PHE A 29 -8.08 -6.11 -0.90
N ASN A 30 -9.28 -6.70 -0.91
CA ASN A 30 -9.92 -7.24 -2.11
C ASN A 30 -10.57 -6.15 -2.99
N PHE A 31 -10.68 -4.91 -2.52
CA PHE A 31 -11.07 -3.76 -3.33
C PHE A 31 -9.80 -3.06 -3.83
N LYS A 32 -9.29 -3.54 -4.97
CA LYS A 32 -8.00 -3.09 -5.52
C LYS A 32 -8.17 -1.84 -6.41
N ASP A 33 -9.34 -1.67 -7.00
CA ASP A 33 -9.65 -0.68 -8.04
C ASP A 33 -9.30 0.77 -7.67
N ASP A 34 -9.41 1.13 -6.39
CA ASP A 34 -9.02 2.43 -5.86
C ASP A 34 -8.64 2.32 -4.37
N GLY A 35 -8.20 3.41 -3.74
CA GLY A 35 -8.03 3.54 -2.29
C GLY A 35 -6.66 3.15 -1.75
N CYS A 36 -5.68 2.92 -2.64
CA CYS A 36 -4.32 2.57 -2.25
C CYS A 36 -3.70 3.57 -1.27
N TYR A 37 -3.94 4.87 -1.47
CA TYR A 37 -3.53 5.95 -0.58
C TYR A 37 -4.09 5.78 0.85
N ALA A 38 -5.38 5.48 0.97
CA ALA A 38 -6.05 5.32 2.25
C ALA A 38 -5.59 4.04 2.96
N ARG A 39 -5.53 2.90 2.24
CA ARG A 39 -4.96 1.64 2.76
C ARG A 39 -3.55 1.85 3.27
N SER A 40 -2.70 2.45 2.44
CA SER A 40 -1.30 2.69 2.73
C SER A 40 -1.14 3.60 3.95
N TYR A 41 -1.91 4.68 4.01
CA TYR A 41 -1.89 5.62 5.14
C TYR A 41 -2.26 4.95 6.47
N LEU A 42 -3.39 4.24 6.51
CA LEU A 42 -3.86 3.58 7.72
C LEU A 42 -2.91 2.46 8.17
N MET A 43 -2.46 1.61 7.25
CA MET A 43 -1.47 0.58 7.56
C MET A 43 -0.18 1.20 8.09
N GLY A 44 0.38 2.21 7.42
CA GLY A 44 1.62 2.83 7.87
C GLY A 44 1.52 3.45 9.27
N ASN A 45 0.41 4.14 9.58
CA ASN A 45 0.18 4.68 10.92
C ASN A 45 0.05 3.58 11.98
N ARG A 46 -0.69 2.51 11.68
CA ARG A 46 -0.82 1.35 12.57
C ARG A 46 0.51 0.66 12.79
N ILE A 47 1.36 0.57 11.76
CA ILE A 47 2.70 0.02 11.89
C ILE A 47 3.50 0.86 12.89
N VAL A 48 3.58 2.18 12.70
CA VAL A 48 4.26 3.09 13.64
C VAL A 48 3.73 2.91 15.07
N GLU A 49 2.40 2.96 15.25
CA GLU A 49 1.76 2.95 16.56
C GLU A 49 1.91 1.63 17.32
N ARG A 50 1.75 0.49 16.64
CA ARG A 50 1.74 -0.84 17.29
C ARG A 50 3.13 -1.41 17.50
N TYR A 51 4.06 -1.07 16.60
CA TYR A 51 5.38 -1.67 16.55
C TYR A 51 6.48 -0.70 17.02
N GLY A 52 6.17 0.59 17.17
CA GLY A 52 7.12 1.57 17.67
C GLY A 52 8.27 1.83 16.68
N ILE A 53 8.04 1.56 15.40
CA ILE A 53 8.98 1.97 14.35
C ILE A 53 8.92 3.50 14.25
N ASN A 54 10.09 4.15 14.29
CA ASN A 54 10.17 5.59 14.12
C ASN A 54 9.61 5.96 12.73
N PRO A 55 8.67 6.93 12.63
CA PRO A 55 8.18 7.42 11.33
C PRO A 55 9.27 7.80 10.34
N ASP A 56 10.41 8.32 10.84
CA ASP A 56 11.56 8.70 10.01
C ASP A 56 12.31 7.49 9.41
N ASP A 57 12.06 6.28 9.94
CA ASP A 57 12.61 5.01 9.46
C ASP A 57 11.59 4.21 8.63
N MET A 58 10.39 4.74 8.43
CA MET A 58 9.35 4.20 7.53
C MET A 58 9.25 4.98 6.22
N PHE A 59 8.73 4.31 5.21
CA PHE A 59 8.65 4.85 3.85
C PHE A 59 7.30 4.63 3.21
N LYS A 60 7.07 5.39 2.14
CA LYS A 60 6.05 5.14 1.12
C LYS A 60 6.75 4.78 -0.17
N VAL A 61 6.42 3.62 -0.72
CA VAL A 61 6.85 3.26 -2.07
C VAL A 61 5.71 3.62 -3.01
N THR A 62 5.98 4.55 -3.93
CA THR A 62 5.03 4.98 -4.96
C THR A 62 5.51 4.48 -6.30
N ILE A 63 4.58 4.08 -7.16
CA ILE A 63 4.83 3.77 -8.56
C ILE A 63 3.85 4.57 -9.40
N LEU A 64 4.34 5.15 -10.48
CA LEU A 64 3.55 5.88 -11.46
C LEU A 64 3.78 5.22 -12.81
N ASP A 65 2.75 5.21 -13.65
CA ASP A 65 2.96 4.90 -15.06
C ASP A 65 3.81 5.99 -15.76
N ARG A 66 4.19 5.73 -17.01
CA ARG A 66 5.02 6.64 -17.81
C ARG A 66 4.38 8.02 -18.03
N SER A 67 3.06 8.13 -17.95
CA SER A 67 2.32 9.33 -18.32
C SER A 67 1.04 9.42 -17.51
N PRO A 68 1.11 9.89 -16.25
CA PRO A 68 -0.07 9.98 -15.38
C PRO A 68 -1.11 11.00 -15.91
N SER A 69 -0.79 11.73 -16.98
CA SER A 69 -1.69 12.60 -17.74
C SER A 69 -2.39 11.94 -18.92
N ASP A 70 -1.92 10.77 -19.39
CA ASP A 70 -2.61 10.00 -20.41
C ASP A 70 -3.80 9.27 -19.77
N SER A 71 -4.97 9.37 -20.40
CA SER A 71 -6.22 8.74 -19.92
C SER A 71 -6.22 7.20 -20.02
N ASN A 72 -5.06 6.58 -20.23
CA ASN A 72 -4.88 5.15 -20.42
C ASN A 72 -3.92 4.61 -19.35
N PRO A 73 -4.44 4.12 -18.20
CA PRO A 73 -3.61 3.51 -17.17
C PRO A 73 -2.83 2.30 -17.71
N THR A 74 -1.53 2.20 -17.39
CA THR A 74 -0.68 1.07 -17.83
C THR A 74 -0.19 0.18 -16.71
N LEU A 75 -0.29 0.59 -15.44
CA LEU A 75 -0.07 -0.33 -14.32
C LEU A 75 -1.24 -1.31 -14.26
N THR A 76 -0.96 -2.60 -14.43
CA THR A 76 -2.00 -3.63 -14.61
C THR A 76 -1.76 -4.80 -13.67
N VAL A 77 -2.77 -5.20 -12.92
CA VAL A 77 -2.74 -6.41 -12.08
C VAL A 77 -3.95 -7.31 -12.38
N PRO A 78 -3.79 -8.65 -12.44
CA PRO A 78 -4.93 -9.55 -12.57
C PRO A 78 -5.86 -9.50 -11.35
N THR A 79 -7.18 -9.59 -11.57
CA THR A 79 -8.16 -9.73 -10.50
C THR A 79 -9.31 -10.64 -10.93
N ASP A 80 -9.85 -11.41 -9.99
CA ASP A 80 -11.12 -12.11 -10.13
C ASP A 80 -12.24 -11.40 -9.34
N LYS A 81 -11.93 -10.27 -8.70
CA LYS A 81 -12.85 -9.44 -7.89
C LYS A 81 -13.24 -8.22 -8.71
N MET A 82 -14.51 -8.18 -9.11
CA MET A 82 -15.07 -7.15 -9.97
C MET A 82 -16.17 -6.34 -9.27
N TYR A 83 -16.07 -5.02 -9.36
CA TYR A 83 -16.98 -4.06 -8.75
C TYR A 83 -17.65 -3.21 -9.84
N PRO A 84 -19.00 -3.24 -9.94
CA PRO A 84 -19.71 -2.42 -10.91
C PRO A 84 -19.37 -0.94 -10.79
N GLY A 85 -18.93 -0.33 -11.91
CA GLY A 85 -18.56 1.08 -11.96
C GLY A 85 -17.10 1.40 -11.61
N PHE A 86 -16.31 0.40 -11.24
CA PHE A 86 -14.88 0.54 -10.93
C PHE A 86 -14.01 -0.35 -11.81
N SER A 87 -14.32 -1.64 -11.85
CA SER A 87 -13.44 -2.64 -12.49
C SER A 87 -13.57 -2.64 -14.01
N SER A 88 -12.44 -2.88 -14.68
CA SER A 88 -12.44 -3.17 -16.11
C SER A 88 -12.97 -4.59 -16.37
N GLU A 89 -13.65 -4.77 -17.50
CA GLU A 89 -14.27 -6.05 -17.89
C GLU A 89 -13.24 -7.11 -18.34
N ASP A 90 -11.96 -6.75 -18.43
CA ASP A 90 -10.87 -7.55 -19.00
C ASP A 90 -10.15 -8.46 -17.99
N GLY A 91 -10.60 -8.52 -16.72
CA GLY A 91 -9.97 -9.38 -15.72
C GLY A 91 -8.79 -8.72 -15.01
N THR A 92 -8.61 -7.41 -15.15
CA THR A 92 -7.52 -6.67 -14.52
C THR A 92 -8.03 -5.50 -13.69
N VAL A 93 -7.16 -4.97 -12.84
CA VAL A 93 -7.25 -3.61 -12.32
C VAL A 93 -6.15 -2.80 -12.96
N ASN A 94 -6.51 -1.61 -13.44
CA ASN A 94 -5.60 -0.72 -14.15
C ASN A 94 -5.47 0.60 -13.38
N TRP A 95 -4.24 1.03 -13.10
CA TRP A 95 -3.95 2.28 -12.40
C TRP A 95 -2.99 3.17 -13.19
N THR A 96 -3.06 4.48 -12.94
CA THR A 96 -1.99 5.41 -13.34
C THR A 96 -0.91 5.54 -12.27
N TRP A 97 -1.20 5.14 -11.03
CA TRP A 97 -0.25 5.08 -9.92
C TRP A 97 -0.73 4.15 -8.81
N HIS A 98 0.20 3.64 -8.00
CA HIS A 98 -0.08 2.86 -6.79
C HIS A 98 0.87 3.27 -5.66
N ILE A 99 0.50 2.99 -4.41
CA ILE A 99 1.29 3.33 -3.23
C ILE A 99 1.10 2.29 -2.11
N ALA A 100 2.18 1.98 -1.41
CA ALA A 100 2.16 1.10 -0.24
C ALA A 100 3.19 1.54 0.82
N PRO A 101 2.96 1.22 2.12
CA PRO A 101 3.93 1.48 3.16
C PRO A 101 5.08 0.48 3.06
N ALA A 102 6.27 0.90 3.47
CA ALA A 102 7.44 0.04 3.49
C ALA A 102 8.30 0.27 4.74
N ILE A 103 9.01 -0.77 5.14
CA ILE A 103 9.87 -0.81 6.33
C ILE A 103 11.25 -1.32 5.96
N LYS A 104 12.26 -0.98 6.77
CA LYS A 104 13.61 -1.56 6.64
C LYS A 104 13.64 -2.97 7.21
N VAL A 105 14.17 -3.93 6.46
CA VAL A 105 14.22 -5.34 6.85
C VAL A 105 15.63 -5.87 6.68
N GLN A 106 16.11 -6.59 7.69
CA GLN A 106 17.36 -7.32 7.62
C GLN A 106 17.19 -8.58 6.77
N THR A 107 17.90 -8.63 5.65
CA THR A 107 18.00 -9.77 4.75
C THR A 107 19.41 -10.37 4.83
N PRO A 108 19.63 -11.58 4.28
CA PRO A 108 20.98 -12.12 4.15
C PRO A 108 21.95 -11.25 3.34
N ASN A 109 21.43 -10.34 2.50
CA ASN A 109 22.21 -9.45 1.64
C ASN A 109 22.45 -8.06 2.24
N GLY A 110 21.82 -7.75 3.37
CA GLY A 110 21.91 -6.44 4.02
C GLY A 110 20.55 -5.93 4.46
N VAL A 111 20.45 -4.64 4.75
CA VAL A 111 19.17 -3.99 5.05
C VAL A 111 18.52 -3.58 3.72
N GLU A 112 17.28 -4.02 3.51
CA GLU A 112 16.48 -3.71 2.32
C GLU A 112 15.17 -3.02 2.73
N ILE A 113 14.63 -2.17 1.86
CA ILE A 113 13.29 -1.62 2.02
C ILE A 113 12.30 -2.63 1.46
N MET A 114 11.37 -3.09 2.29
CA MET A 114 10.35 -4.05 1.90
C MET A 114 8.95 -3.46 2.03
N VAL A 115 8.15 -3.68 0.98
CA VAL A 115 6.78 -3.21 0.83
C VAL A 115 5.82 -4.12 1.58
N ILE A 116 4.88 -3.52 2.32
CA ILE A 116 3.78 -4.18 3.01
C ILE A 116 2.48 -3.88 2.26
N ASP A 117 2.10 -4.74 1.32
CA ASP A 117 0.89 -4.58 0.50
C ASP A 117 0.07 -5.87 0.41
N PRO A 118 -0.87 -6.09 1.35
CA PRO A 118 -1.77 -7.24 1.32
C PRO A 118 -2.75 -7.24 0.15
N SER A 119 -2.89 -6.14 -0.60
CA SER A 119 -3.72 -6.13 -1.81
C SER A 119 -3.02 -6.81 -2.99
N LEU A 120 -1.69 -6.94 -2.97
CA LEU A 120 -0.89 -7.53 -4.05
C LEU A 120 -0.10 -8.77 -3.65
N SER A 121 0.15 -9.00 -2.36
CA SER A 121 1.00 -10.08 -1.87
C SER A 121 0.40 -10.79 -0.65
N THR A 122 1.04 -11.88 -0.25
CA THR A 122 0.79 -12.60 1.01
C THR A 122 1.98 -12.54 1.97
N HIS A 123 3.02 -11.79 1.61
CA HIS A 123 4.22 -11.58 2.42
C HIS A 123 4.91 -10.26 2.02
N PRO A 124 5.85 -9.73 2.83
CA PRO A 124 6.66 -8.59 2.45
C PRO A 124 7.40 -8.83 1.13
N LEU A 125 7.44 -7.82 0.27
CA LEU A 125 8.14 -7.87 -1.02
C LEU A 125 9.29 -6.86 -1.05
N SER A 126 10.36 -7.15 -1.78
CA SER A 126 11.28 -6.07 -2.17
C SER A 126 10.57 -5.08 -3.11
N VAL A 127 11.11 -3.88 -3.25
CA VAL A 127 10.56 -2.86 -4.17
C VAL A 127 10.45 -3.40 -5.60
N ASP A 128 11.51 -4.04 -6.11
CA ASP A 128 11.53 -4.64 -7.47
C ASP A 128 10.48 -5.75 -7.63
N GLN A 129 10.26 -6.57 -6.60
CA GLN A 129 9.25 -7.62 -6.64
C GLN A 129 7.84 -7.03 -6.67
N TRP A 130 7.60 -5.95 -5.92
CA TRP A 130 6.31 -5.26 -5.89
C TRP A 130 6.03 -4.54 -7.22
N GLU A 131 7.03 -3.85 -7.78
CA GLU A 131 6.94 -3.22 -9.11
C GLU A 131 6.59 -4.24 -10.20
N ALA A 132 7.27 -5.39 -10.21
CA ALA A 132 7.05 -6.44 -11.20
C ALA A 132 5.62 -6.99 -11.24
N LEU A 133 4.85 -6.88 -10.14
CA LEU A 133 3.44 -7.30 -10.11
C LEU A 133 2.54 -6.41 -10.96
N MET A 134 2.90 -5.14 -11.17
CA MET A 134 2.09 -4.14 -11.88
C MET A 134 2.39 -4.05 -13.38
N ASN A 135 3.31 -4.90 -13.88
CA ASN A 135 3.49 -5.21 -15.30
C ASN A 135 3.66 -3.99 -16.24
N ASP A 136 4.31 -2.93 -15.79
CA ASP A 136 4.67 -1.78 -16.63
C ASP A 136 6.20 -1.61 -16.66
N PRO A 137 6.89 -1.95 -17.76
CA PRO A 137 8.34 -1.76 -17.87
C PRO A 137 8.77 -0.29 -18.00
N GLN A 138 7.83 0.64 -18.09
CA GLN A 138 8.07 2.08 -18.21
C GLN A 138 7.62 2.86 -16.97
N SER A 139 7.22 2.16 -15.91
CA SER A 139 6.88 2.79 -14.64
C SER A 139 8.05 3.53 -14.01
N ASN A 140 7.71 4.49 -13.17
CA ASN A 140 8.67 5.19 -12.31
C ASN A 140 8.34 4.88 -10.85
N VAL A 141 9.29 4.28 -10.13
CA VAL A 141 9.19 4.00 -8.70
C VAL A 141 9.96 5.04 -7.90
N GLU A 142 9.33 5.58 -6.85
CA GLU A 142 9.95 6.48 -5.90
C GLU A 142 9.74 5.96 -4.47
N ILE A 143 10.79 6.11 -3.65
CA ILE A 143 10.71 5.88 -2.21
C ILE A 143 10.65 7.25 -1.54
N LYS A 144 9.54 7.51 -0.87
CA LYS A 144 9.24 8.75 -0.17
C LYS A 144 9.20 8.50 1.34
N ASP A 145 9.28 9.55 2.13
CA ASP A 145 9.09 9.46 3.57
C ASP A 145 7.65 9.06 3.94
N HIS A 146 7.44 8.53 5.14
CA HIS A 146 6.13 8.05 5.60
C HIS A 146 5.01 9.11 5.54
N SER A 147 5.34 10.41 5.54
CA SER A 147 4.33 11.48 5.56
C SER A 147 3.54 11.62 4.26
N TRP A 148 3.92 10.97 3.16
CA TRP A 148 3.19 11.06 1.91
C TRP A 148 1.88 10.26 1.94
N TYR A 149 0.79 10.90 1.54
CA TYR A 149 -0.54 10.31 1.43
C TYR A 149 -0.80 9.78 0.02
N THR A 150 -0.48 10.59 -0.99
CA THR A 150 -0.47 10.24 -2.42
C THR A 150 0.93 10.51 -2.99
N PRO A 151 1.20 10.26 -4.28
CA PRO A 151 2.46 10.70 -4.91
C PRO A 151 2.69 12.22 -4.89
N TRP A 152 1.65 13.01 -4.63
CA TRP A 152 1.66 14.47 -4.72
C TRP A 152 1.33 15.18 -3.40
N ASP A 153 0.63 14.52 -2.48
CA ASP A 153 0.15 15.13 -1.24
C ASP A 153 0.90 14.59 -0.01
N GLN A 154 1.38 15.50 0.83
CA GLN A 154 2.00 15.19 2.12
C GLN A 154 1.07 15.52 3.29
N VAL A 155 1.14 14.70 4.32
CA VAL A 155 0.48 14.89 5.60
C VAL A 155 1.35 15.76 6.49
N THR A 156 0.82 16.92 6.88
CA THR A 156 1.39 17.85 7.86
C THR A 156 0.53 17.86 9.13
N PRO A 157 1.03 18.36 10.26
CA PRO A 157 0.21 18.48 11.47
C PRO A 157 -1.11 19.25 11.26
N GLU A 158 -1.11 20.24 10.37
CA GLU A 158 -2.28 21.08 10.09
C GLU A 158 -3.36 20.35 9.27
N ASN A 159 -2.95 19.51 8.31
CA ASN A 159 -3.89 18.81 7.42
C ASN A 159 -4.17 17.36 7.86
N LYS A 160 -3.45 16.83 8.86
CA LYS A 160 -3.63 15.46 9.35
C LYS A 160 -5.08 15.10 9.69
N PRO A 161 -5.88 15.95 10.38
CA PRO A 161 -7.28 15.61 10.66
C PRO A 161 -8.12 15.39 9.41
N PHE A 162 -7.80 16.07 8.30
CA PHE A 162 -8.47 15.85 7.02
C PHE A 162 -8.11 14.48 6.43
N PHE A 163 -6.82 14.12 6.39
CA PHE A 163 -6.40 12.82 5.84
C PHE A 163 -6.83 11.64 6.71
N ASP A 164 -6.89 11.81 8.03
CA ASP A 164 -7.45 10.83 8.96
C ASP A 164 -8.92 10.53 8.62
N ASP A 165 -9.75 11.58 8.53
CA ASP A 165 -11.18 11.46 8.20
C ASP A 165 -11.39 10.91 6.77
N HIS A 166 -10.60 11.41 5.80
CA HIS A 166 -10.69 10.98 4.41
C HIS A 166 -10.35 9.49 4.26
N ALA A 167 -9.21 9.04 4.78
CA ALA A 167 -8.81 7.64 4.68
C ALA A 167 -9.83 6.70 5.32
N GLN A 168 -10.33 7.05 6.50
CA GLN A 168 -11.33 6.26 7.22
C GLN A 168 -12.62 6.13 6.40
N LYS A 169 -13.16 7.25 5.91
CA LYS A 169 -14.40 7.24 5.09
C LYS A 169 -14.23 6.47 3.79
N THR A 170 -13.08 6.60 3.13
CA THR A 170 -12.77 5.82 1.92
C THR A 170 -12.78 4.32 2.21
N MET A 171 -12.15 3.87 3.30
CA MET A 171 -12.16 2.45 3.66
C MET A 171 -13.54 1.94 4.06
N GLU A 172 -14.33 2.73 4.78
CA GLU A 172 -15.72 2.39 5.09
C GLU A 172 -16.57 2.22 3.83
N GLU A 173 -16.43 3.14 2.86
CA GLU A 173 -17.14 3.07 1.60
C GLU A 173 -16.72 1.84 0.76
N TYR A 174 -15.41 1.60 0.62
CA TYR A 174 -14.91 0.48 -0.18
C TYR A 174 -15.12 -0.87 0.51
N MET A 175 -15.13 -0.91 1.84
CA MET A 175 -15.53 -2.09 2.59
C MET A 175 -16.98 -2.44 2.29
N ARG A 176 -17.87 -1.43 2.23
CA ARG A 176 -19.27 -1.65 1.83
C ARG A 176 -19.37 -2.24 0.43
N TYR A 177 -18.67 -1.69 -0.58
CA TYR A 177 -18.66 -2.30 -1.92
C TYR A 177 -18.08 -3.72 -1.92
N CYS A 178 -17.01 -3.94 -1.16
CA CYS A 178 -16.39 -5.26 -0.99
C CYS A 178 -17.35 -6.30 -0.41
N GLN A 179 -18.11 -5.93 0.61
CA GLN A 179 -19.11 -6.78 1.26
C GLN A 179 -20.34 -7.00 0.38
N GLU A 180 -20.85 -5.95 -0.28
CA GLU A 180 -21.98 -6.04 -1.22
C GLU A 180 -21.67 -7.00 -2.39
N ALA A 181 -20.42 -7.02 -2.86
CA ALA A 181 -19.94 -7.94 -3.89
C ALA A 181 -19.60 -9.35 -3.37
N GLY A 182 -19.60 -9.57 -2.06
CA GLY A 182 -19.29 -10.86 -1.43
C GLY A 182 -17.79 -11.21 -1.38
N TYR A 183 -16.91 -10.21 -1.46
CA TYR A 183 -15.46 -10.39 -1.47
C TYR A 183 -14.79 -10.04 -0.13
N CYS A 184 -15.49 -9.34 0.77
CA CYS A 184 -15.07 -9.09 2.15
C CYS A 184 -16.12 -9.64 3.13
N GLN A 185 -15.70 -9.95 4.35
CA GLN A 185 -16.53 -10.49 5.44
C GLN A 185 -16.69 -9.48 6.57
#